data_AF-A0A7C3B315-F1
#
_entry.id   AF-A0A7C3B315-F1
#
_cell.length_a   1.000
_cell.length_b   1.000
_cell.length_c   1.000
_cell.angle_alpha   90.00
_cell.angle_beta   90.00
_cell.angle_gamma   90.00
#
_symmetry.space_group_name_H-M   'P 1'
#
loop_
_entity.id
_entity.type
_entity.pdbx_description
1 polymer ?
#
loop_
_entity_poly.entity_id
_entity_poly.type
_entity_poly.pdbx_seq_one_letter_code
_entity_poly.pdbx_strand_id
1 'polypeptide(L)' 'MEAVKYVCPECGHESEDAGSCPDCQSPLVATCPVCGNPIVGEQVELVDSGMIS' A
#
# COMPACT_ATOMS: atom_id res chain seq x y z
N MET A 1 -18.54 10.71 2.50
CA MET A 1 -17.52 9.88 3.16
C MET A 1 -16.81 9.15 2.05
N GLU A 2 -15.58 9.54 1.74
CA GLU A 2 -14.82 8.90 0.66
C GLU A 2 -14.28 7.56 1.19
N ALA A 3 -14.59 6.47 0.48
CA ALA A 3 -14.16 5.13 0.87
C ALA A 3 -12.67 4.93 0.55
N VAL A 4 -12.00 4.12 1.37
CA VAL A 4 -10.61 3.71 1.11
C VAL A 4 -10.58 2.86 -0.16
N LYS A 5 -9.64 3.14 -1.07
CA LYS A 5 -9.42 2.34 -2.28
C LYS A 5 -8.20 1.46 -2.12
N TYR A 6 -8.25 0.25 -2.66
CA TYR A 6 -7.18 -0.73 -2.64
C TYR A 6 -6.63 -0.92 -4.03
N VAL A 7 -5.32 -0.78 -4.22
CA VAL A 7 -4.67 -0.84 -5.53
C VAL A 7 -3.60 -1.91 -5.55
N CYS A 8 -3.59 -2.74 -6.60
CA CYS A 8 -2.55 -3.71 -6.85
C CYS A 8 -1.27 -2.99 -7.34
N PRO A 9 -0.14 -3.10 -6.64
CA PRO A 9 1.10 -2.43 -7.06
C PRO A 9 1.72 -3.05 -8.34
N GLU A 10 1.33 -4.27 -8.70
CA GLU A 10 1.89 -5.00 -9.85
C GLU A 10 1.21 -4.59 -11.17
N CYS A 11 -0.13 -4.58 -11.18
CA CYS A 11 -0.93 -4.36 -12.39
C CYS A 11 -1.82 -3.11 -12.34
N GLY A 12 -1.93 -2.44 -11.20
CA GLY A 12 -2.77 -1.26 -11.02
C GLY A 12 -4.27 -1.54 -10.82
N HIS A 13 -4.67 -2.80 -10.59
CA HIS A 13 -6.07 -3.16 -10.32
C HIS A 13 -6.61 -2.46 -9.07
N GLU A 14 -7.73 -1.74 -9.19
CA GLU A 14 -8.41 -1.06 -8.08
C GLU A 14 -9.57 -1.92 -7.52
N SER A 15 -9.74 -1.91 -6.21
CA SER A 15 -10.84 -2.57 -5.48
C SER A 15 -11.31 -1.68 -4.33
N GLU A 16 -12.59 -1.78 -3.98
CA GLU A 16 -13.16 -1.11 -2.80
C GLU A 16 -12.93 -1.94 -1.51
N ASP A 17 -12.73 -3.25 -1.67
CA ASP A 17 -12.49 -4.18 -0.58
C ASP A 17 -11.01 -4.54 -0.46
N ALA A 18 -10.58 -4.74 0.79
CA ALA A 18 -9.28 -5.31 1.10
C ALA A 18 -9.21 -6.76 0.63
N GLY A 19 -8.05 -7.18 0.14
CA GLY A 19 -7.85 -8.56 -0.28
C GLY A 19 -6.65 -8.73 -1.20
N SER A 20 -6.69 -9.79 -1.98
CA SER A 20 -5.66 -10.09 -3.00
C SER A 20 -6.18 -9.74 -4.39
N CYS A 21 -5.27 -9.29 -5.25
CA CYS A 21 -5.56 -9.06 -6.65
C CYS A 21 -5.96 -10.40 -7.32
N PRO A 22 -7.09 -10.45 -8.06
CA PRO A 22 -7.54 -11.69 -8.70
C PRO A 22 -6.57 -12.22 -9.77
N ASP A 23 -5.84 -11.32 -10.44
CA ASP A 23 -4.89 -11.68 -11.49
C ASP A 23 -3.49 -11.99 -10.94
N CYS A 24 -2.95 -11.08 -10.14
CA CYS A 24 -1.57 -11.19 -9.63
C CYS A 24 -1.46 -12.03 -8.36
N GLN A 25 -2.58 -12.27 -7.66
CA GLN A 25 -2.62 -12.93 -6.34
C GLN A 25 -1.75 -12.23 -5.27
N SER A 26 -1.33 -11.00 -5.53
CA SER A 26 -0.60 -10.13 -4.61
C SER A 26 -1.55 -9.35 -3.69
N PRO A 27 -1.11 -8.96 -2.48
CA PRO A 27 -1.93 -8.18 -1.57
C PRO A 27 -2.19 -6.78 -2.14
N LEU A 28 -3.45 -6.35 -2.12
CA LEU A 28 -3.81 -5.00 -2.53
C LEU A 28 -3.37 -3.99 -1.46
N VAL A 29 -2.80 -2.88 -1.91
CA VAL A 29 -2.31 -1.81 -1.03
C VAL A 29 -3.39 -0.77 -0.90
N ALA A 30 -3.76 -0.46 0.33
CA ALA A 30 -4.73 0.59 0.59
C ALA A 30 -4.14 1.96 0.22
N THR A 31 -4.96 2.84 -0.35
CA THR A 31 -4.57 4.16 -0.87
C THR A 31 -5.56 5.21 -0.40
N CYS A 32 -5.05 6.43 -0.22
CA CYS A 32 -5.85 7.58 0.14
C CYS A 32 -6.73 8.00 -1.06
N PRO A 33 -8.07 8.07 -0.94
CA PRO A 33 -8.94 8.45 -2.06
C PRO A 33 -8.76 9.90 -2.51
N VAL A 34 -8.18 10.76 -1.65
CA VAL A 34 -8.00 12.19 -1.93
C VAL A 34 -6.73 12.45 -2.74
N CYS A 35 -5.62 11.76 -2.43
CA CYS A 35 -4.32 12.03 -3.05
C CYS A 35 -3.70 10.84 -3.79
N GLY A 36 -4.28 9.64 -3.70
CA GLY A 36 -3.79 8.43 -4.36
C GLY A 36 -2.53 7.82 -3.73
N ASN A 37 -1.98 8.42 -2.67
CA ASN A 37 -0.79 7.88 -2.00
C ASN A 37 -1.13 6.59 -1.23
N PRO A 38 -0.21 5.60 -1.23
CA PRO A 38 -0.38 4.39 -0.44
C PRO A 38 -0.37 4.74 1.05
N ILE A 39 -1.37 4.26 1.78
CA ILE A 39 -1.39 4.31 3.24
C ILE A 39 -0.55 3.13 3.75
N VAL A 40 0.77 3.28 3.64
CA VAL A 40 1.71 2.37 4.29
C VAL A 40 1.61 2.57 5.79
N GLY A 41 1.21 1.53 6.51
CA GLY A 41 1.34 1.49 7.96
C GLY A 41 2.83 1.56 8.26
N GLU A 42 3.26 2.70 8.78
CA GLU A 42 4.64 2.99 9.12
C GLU A 42 5.17 1.94 10.12
N GLN A 43 5.78 0.89 9.61
CA GLN A 43 6.87 0.22 10.28
C GLN A 43 8.11 0.83 9.64
N VAL A 44 8.50 2.02 10.14
CA VAL A 44 9.90 2.42 10.04
C VAL A 44 10.67 1.30 10.73
N GLU A 45 11.13 0.31 9.96
CA GLU A 45 12.36 -0.35 10.34
C GLU A 45 13.36 0.79 10.39
N LEU A 46 13.69 1.18 11.61
CA LEU A 46 14.81 2.06 11.87
C LEU A 46 16.00 1.32 11.26
N VAL A 47 16.28 1.60 9.98
CA VAL A 47 17.62 1.48 9.46
C VAL A 47 18.39 2.58 10.20
N ASP A 48 18.73 2.27 11.45
CA ASP A 48 19.81 2.90 12.17
C ASP A 48 21.05 2.61 11.34
N SER A 49 21.20 3.46 10.32
CA SER A 49 22.27 3.46 9.38
C SER A 49 23.50 3.78 10.22
N GLY A 50 24.31 2.75 10.41
CA GLY A 50 25.67 2.77 10.93
C GLY A 50 26.15 4.10 11.49
N MET A 51 26.13 4.22 12.82
CA MET A 51 27.10 5.08 13.48
C MET A 51 28.48 4.41 13.42
N ILE A 52 29.26 4.89 12.46
CA ILE A 52 30.67 5.32 12.53
C ILE A 52 31.76 4.37 13.08
N SER A 53 32.87 4.37 12.35
CA SER A 53 34.20 3.89 12.74
C SER A 53 34.73 4.53 14.03
#